data_AF-A0A662JK13-F1
#
_entry.id   AF-A0A662JK13-F1
#
_cell.length_a   1.000
_cell.length_b   1.000
_cell.length_c   1.000
_cell.angle_alpha   90.00
_cell.angle_beta   90.00
_cell.angle_gamma   90.00
#
_symmetry.space_group_name_H-M   'P 1'
#
loop_
_entity.id
_entity.type
_entity.pdbx_description
1 polymer ?
#
loop_
_entity_poly.entity_id
_entity_poly.type
_entity_poly.pdbx_seq_one_letter_code
_entity_poly.pdbx_strand_id
1 'polypeptide(L)' 'GIALILIGFLLITLSVIMPLLKGKSRSRVSGGGVILVGPFPIIIGTRDVVKAMIVATLFFMIVMVIIVILNLMAAL' A
#
# COMPACT_ATOMS: atom_id res chain seq x y z
N GLY A 1 0.90 -11.23 -18.76
CA GLY A 1 2.20 -11.47 -18.10
C GLY A 1 3.17 -10.33 -18.35
N ILE A 2 3.75 -10.26 -19.56
CA ILE A 2 4.86 -9.34 -19.91
C ILE A 2 4.51 -7.86 -19.71
N ALA A 3 3.32 -7.41 -20.12
CA ALA A 3 2.91 -6.01 -19.97
C ALA A 3 2.90 -5.53 -18.51
N LEU A 4 2.42 -6.37 -17.58
CA LEU A 4 2.36 -6.03 -16.16
C LEU A 4 3.77 -5.92 -15.55
N ILE A 5 4.69 -6.80 -15.99
CA ILE A 5 6.09 -6.78 -15.59
C ILE A 5 6.76 -5.49 -16.08
N LEU A 6 6.55 -5.11 -17.33
CA LEU A 6 7.09 -3.86 -17.88
C LEU A 6 6.57 -2.62 -17.15
N ILE A 7 5.28 -2.60 -16.79
CA ILE A 7 4.69 -1.51 -16.01
C ILE A 7 5.32 -1.45 -14.62
N GLY A 8 5.43 -2.58 -13.92
CA GLY A 8 6.06 -2.65 -12.59
C GLY A 8 7.52 -2.20 -12.63
N PHE A 9 8.28 -2.67 -13.60
CA PHE A 9 9.68 -2.29 -13.81
C PHE A 9 9.82 -0.78 -14.04
N LEU A 10 8.97 -0.20 -14.89
CA LEU A 10 8.99 1.24 -15.17
C LEU A 10 8.65 2.07 -13.92
N LEU A 11 7.65 1.66 -13.14
CA LEU A 11 7.24 2.35 -11.91
C LEU A 11 8.35 2.36 -10.85
N ILE A 12 9.04 1.23 -10.66
CA ILE A 12 10.17 1.13 -9.71
C ILE A 12 11.31 2.04 -10.18
N THR A 13 11.65 1.97 -11.47
CA THR A 13 12.72 2.78 -12.08
C THR A 13 12.45 4.28 -11.92
N LEU A 14 11.22 4.71 -12.22
CA LEU A 14 10.80 6.11 -12.06
C LEU A 14 10.83 6.56 -10.59
N SER A 15 10.46 5.69 -9.66
CA SER A 15 10.47 5.99 -8.23
C SER A 15 11.89 6.27 -7.70
N VAL A 16 12.91 5.58 -8.23
CA VAL A 16 14.31 5.77 -7.84
C VAL A 16 14.94 6.97 -8.53
N ILE A 17 14.62 7.21 -9.81
CA ILE A 17 15.24 8.28 -10.60
C ILE A 17 14.67 9.67 -10.26
N MET A 18 13.37 9.78 -10.00
CA MET A 18 12.73 11.09 -9.73
C MET A 18 13.35 11.88 -8.57
N PRO A 19 13.66 11.28 -7.41
CA PRO A 19 14.32 11.98 -6.30
C PRO A 19 15.72 12.50 -6.67
N LEU A 20 16.47 11.73 -7.48
CA LEU A 20 17.83 12.09 -7.92
C LEU A 20 17.82 13.33 -8.83
N LEU A 21 16.86 13.41 -9.75
CA LEU A 21 16.70 14.56 -10.66
C LEU A 21 16.26 15.85 -9.95
N LYS A 22 15.56 15.76 -8.81
CA LYS A 22 15.04 16.91 -8.07
C LYS A 22 16.06 17.59 -7.15
N GLY A 23 17.32 17.14 -7.11
CA GLY A 23 18.38 17.77 -6.32
C GLY A 23 18.14 17.81 -4.80
N LYS A 24 17.13 17.06 -4.30
CA LYS A 24 16.75 17.04 -2.88
C LYS A 24 17.69 16.13 -2.10
N SER A 25 18.87 16.65 -1.76
CA SER A 25 19.89 16.00 -0.91
C SER A 25 19.38 15.60 0.49
N ARG A 26 18.28 16.20 0.99
CA ARG A 26 17.66 15.90 2.29
C ARG A 26 16.25 15.31 2.19
N SER A 27 15.99 14.52 1.16
CA SER A 27 14.74 13.73 1.11
C SER A 27 14.73 12.74 2.28
N ARG A 28 14.01 13.06 3.37
CA ARG A 28 13.74 12.09 4.43
C ARG A 28 12.94 10.96 3.80
N VAL A 29 13.52 9.76 3.75
CA VAL A 29 12.83 8.57 3.27
C VAL A 29 11.81 8.20 4.34
N SER A 30 10.58 8.66 4.14
CA SER A 30 9.44 8.31 4.96
C SER A 30 8.89 6.98 4.43
N GLY A 31 9.04 5.92 5.23
CA GLY A 31 8.55 4.58 4.93
C GLY A 31 7.66 4.04 6.05
N GLY A 32 7.02 2.90 5.78
CA GLY A 32 6.19 2.16 6.72
C GLY A 32 5.66 0.86 6.11
N GLY A 33 5.16 -0.03 6.95
CA GLY A 33 4.43 -1.25 6.60
C GLY A 33 3.20 -1.47 7.48
N VAL A 34 2.26 -2.25 6.98
CA VAL A 34 1.07 -2.70 7.74
C VAL A 34 1.17 -4.21 7.88
N ILE A 35 1.12 -4.69 9.11
CA ILE A 35 1.09 -6.12 9.43
C ILE A 35 -0.34 -6.46 9.85
N LEU A 36 -1.02 -7.30 9.08
CA LEU A 36 -2.35 -7.79 9.42
C LEU A 36 -2.21 -9.08 10.24
N VAL A 37 -2.53 -9.02 11.53
CA VAL A 37 -2.59 -10.19 12.42
C VAL A 37 -4.06 -10.52 12.65
N GLY A 38 -4.61 -11.41 11.82
CA GLY A 38 -6.06 -11.60 11.74
C GLY A 38 -6.76 -10.31 11.26
N PRO A 39 -7.98 -10.00 11.71
CA PRO A 39 -8.69 -8.77 11.33
C PRO A 39 -8.12 -7.51 12.02
N PHE A 40 -7.01 -7.61 12.76
CA PHE A 40 -6.40 -6.49 13.46
C PHE A 40 -5.16 -5.99 12.71
N PRO A 41 -5.24 -4.81 12.09
CA PRO A 41 -4.09 -4.20 11.41
C PRO A 41 -3.16 -3.51 12.41
N ILE A 42 -1.86 -3.80 12.31
CA ILE A 42 -0.78 -3.14 13.04
C ILE A 42 0.00 -2.26 12.06
N ILE A 43 -0.02 -0.94 12.27
CA ILE A 43 0.56 0.04 11.35
C ILE A 43 1.89 0.52 11.93
N ILE A 44 2.97 0.30 11.19
CA ILE A 44 4.33 0.73 11.55
C ILE A 44 4.80 1.70 10.48
N GLY A 45 5.14 2.93 10.83
CA GLY A 45 5.62 3.86 9.83
C GLY A 45 5.93 5.24 10.37
N THR A 46 6.49 6.05 9.48
CA THR A 46 6.76 7.47 9.71
C THR A 46 5.48 8.29 9.66
N ARG A 47 5.37 9.36 10.47
CA ARG A 47 4.15 10.19 10.60
C ARG A 47 3.56 10.65 9.27
N ASP A 48 4.43 10.91 8.30
CA ASP A 48 4.04 11.40 6.97
C ASP A 48 3.28 10.33 6.15
N VAL A 49 3.57 9.04 6.37
CA VAL A 49 3.01 7.92 5.61
C VAL A 49 1.93 7.19 6.39
N VAL A 50 1.97 7.24 7.72
CA VAL A 50 1.00 6.57 8.61
C VAL A 50 -0.44 6.95 8.27
N LYS A 51 -0.74 8.23 7.98
CA LYS A 51 -2.09 8.65 7.59
C LYS A 51 -2.57 7.95 6.32
N ALA A 52 -1.74 7.93 5.28
CA ALA A 52 -2.07 7.26 4.02
C ALA A 52 -2.23 5.74 4.22
N MET A 53 -1.38 5.15 5.05
CA MET A 53 -1.44 3.71 5.37
C MET A 53 -2.69 3.35 6.15
N ILE A 54 -3.13 4.17 7.11
CA ILE A 54 -4.40 3.96 7.84
C ILE A 54 -5.56 3.93 6.85
N VAL A 55 -5.64 4.94 5.96
CA VAL A 55 -6.72 5.03 4.97
C VAL A 55 -6.72 3.83 4.03
N ALA A 56 -5.55 3.46 3.49
CA ALA A 56 -5.42 2.30 2.63
C ALA A 56 -5.83 1.00 3.34
N THR A 57 -5.38 0.81 4.57
CA THR A 57 -5.70 -0.38 5.38
C THR A 57 -7.19 -0.47 5.66
N LEU A 58 -7.81 0.63 6.07
CA LEU A 58 -9.24 0.68 6.34
C LEU A 58 -10.06 0.36 5.08
N PHE A 59 -9.65 0.91 3.94
CA PHE A 59 -10.27 0.60 2.65
C PHE A 59 -10.20 -0.90 2.33
N PHE A 60 -9.01 -1.50 2.44
CA PHE A 60 -8.84 -2.94 2.19
C PHE A 60 -9.62 -3.80 3.19
N MET A 61 -9.69 -3.41 4.47
CA MET A 61 -10.51 -4.10 5.47
C MET A 61 -11.99 -4.08 5.12
N ILE A 62 -12.53 -2.93 4.71
CA ILE A 62 -13.93 -2.80 4.30
C ILE A 62 -14.21 -3.70 3.09
N VAL A 63 -13.33 -3.65 2.07
CA VAL A 63 -13.46 -4.50 0.88
C VAL A 63 -13.45 -5.98 1.27
N MET A 64 -12.55 -6.40 2.16
CA MET A 64 -12.47 -7.77 2.64
C MET A 64 -13.76 -8.19 3.36
N VAL A 65 -14.28 -7.36 4.27
CA VAL A 65 -15.52 -7.63 5.00
C VAL A 65 -16.70 -7.77 4.04
N ILE A 66 -16.83 -6.88 3.05
CA ILE A 66 -17.88 -6.96 2.04
C ILE A 66 -17.79 -8.28 1.26
N ILE A 67 -16.59 -8.67 0.82
CA ILE A 67 -16.38 -9.93 0.09
C ILE A 67 -16.77 -11.13 0.96
N VAL A 68 -16.42 -11.14 2.24
CA VAL A 68 -16.79 -12.22 3.17
C VAL A 68 -18.30 -12.32 3.33
N ILE A 69 -18.98 -11.19 3.55
CA ILE A 69 -20.45 -11.14 3.69
C ILE A 69 -21.14 -11.63 2.42
N LEU A 70 -20.68 -11.17 1.24
CA LEU A 70 -21.24 -11.58 -0.04
C LEU A 70 -21.08 -13.09 -0.27
N ASN A 71 -19.90 -13.65 0.06
CA ASN A 71 -19.69 -15.10 -0.04
C ASN A 71 -20.57 -15.89 0.92
N LEU A 72 -20.75 -15.39 2.16
CA LEU A 72 -21.62 -16.04 3.13
C LEU A 72 -23.08 -16.06 2.67
N MET A 73 -23.57 -14.94 2.13
CA MET A 73 -24.94 -14.84 1.61
C MET A 73 -25.15 -15.72 0.37
N ALA A 74 -24.11 -15.90 -0.47
CA ALA A 74 -24.18 -16.78 -1.63
C ALA A 74 -24.12 -18.28 -1.29
N ALA A 75 -23.66 -18.62 -0.08
CA ALA A 75 -23.54 -20.00 0.40
C ALA A 75 -24.77 -20.51 1.17
N LEU A 76 -25.69 -19.60 1.54
CA LEU A 76 -26.98 -19.86 2.19
C LEU A 76 -28.09 -20.05 1.15
#